data_AF-A0A9D1MBC1-F1
#
_entry.id   AF-A0A9D1MBC1-F1
#
_cell.length_a   1.000
_cell.length_b   1.000
_cell.length_c   1.000
_cell.angle_alpha   90.00
_cell.angle_beta   90.00
_cell.angle_gamma   90.00
#
_symmetry.space_group_name_H-M   'P 1'
#
loop_
_entity.id
_entity.type
_entity.pdbx_description
1 polymer ?
#
loop_
_entity_poly.entity_id
_entity_poly.type
_entity_poly.pdbx_seq_one_letter_code
_entity_poly.pdbx_strand_id
1 'polypeptide(L)' 'MTMYNTIEIMDAGLSCLVEKLGIVGAEQFISVIKRENFDYTAWQRSYFDEMDDGEFMTAAAEYAENHPHRGKGQRI' A
#
# COMPACT_ATOMS: atom_id res chain seq x y z
N MET A 1 -2.61 -8.17 15.77
CA MET A 1 -2.61 -7.81 14.34
C MET A 1 -3.89 -8.38 13.75
N THR A 2 -4.91 -7.55 13.55
CA THR A 2 -6.07 -7.92 12.75
C THR A 2 -5.55 -8.15 11.34
N MET A 3 -5.59 -9.40 10.88
CA MET A 3 -5.36 -9.71 9.48
C MET A 3 -6.59 -9.17 8.74
N TYR A 4 -6.45 -8.01 8.12
CA TYR A 4 -7.54 -7.47 7.31
C TYR A 4 -7.83 -8.48 6.20
N ASN A 5 -9.06 -8.97 6.15
CA ASN A 5 -9.47 -9.78 5.02
C ASN A 5 -9.63 -8.87 3.80
N THR A 6 -9.65 -9.46 2.60
CA THR A 6 -9.68 -8.71 1.34
C THR A 6 -10.80 -7.66 1.29
N ILE A 7 -11.97 -7.96 1.88
CA ILE A 7 -13.12 -7.04 1.90
C ILE A 7 -12.80 -5.81 2.75
N GLU A 8 -12.18 -6.00 3.92
CA GLU A 8 -11.85 -4.89 4.82
C GLU A 8 -10.78 -3.97 4.22
N ILE A 9 -9.79 -4.53 3.51
CA ILE A 9 -8.77 -3.74 2.80
C ILE A 9 -9.41 -2.94 1.67
N MET A 10 -10.31 -3.57 0.89
CA MET A 10 -10.99 -2.90 -0.20
C MET A 10 -11.91 -1.78 0.29
N ASP A 11 -12.68 -2.03 1.36
CA ASP A 11 -13.60 -1.05 1.93
C ASP A 11 -12.86 0.17 2.50
N ALA A 12 -11.77 -0.06 3.22
CA ALA A 12 -10.90 1.02 3.72
C ALA A 12 -10.27 1.83 2.58
N GLY A 13 -9.79 1.15 1.53
CA GLY A 13 -9.20 1.79 0.36
C GLY A 13 -10.21 2.65 -0.42
N LEU A 14 -11.40 2.11 -0.68
CA LEU A 14 -12.48 2.83 -1.36
C LEU A 14 -12.95 4.04 -0.54
N SER A 15 -13.11 3.87 0.78
CA SER A 15 -13.48 4.97 1.68
C SER A 15 -12.46 6.10 1.63
N CYS A 16 -11.16 5.78 1.67
CA CYS A 16 -10.10 6.77 1.55
C CYS A 16 -10.13 7.51 0.21
N LEU A 17 -10.34 6.79 -0.90
CA LEU A 17 -10.45 7.39 -2.23
C LEU A 17 -11.64 8.35 -2.32
N VAL A 18 -12.80 7.96 -1.81
CA VAL A 18 -14.01 8.80 -1.80
C VAL A 18 -13.81 10.03 -0.90
N GLU A 19 -13.17 9.88 0.25
CA GLU A 19 -12.88 11.00 1.15
C GLU A 19 -11.97 12.04 0.49
N LYS A 20 -10.93 11.61 -0.23
CA LYS A 20 -9.93 12.51 -0.82
C LYS A 20 -10.31 13.07 -2.18
N LEU A 21 -11.00 12.28 -3.01
CA LEU A 21 -11.27 12.62 -4.41
C LEU A 21 -12.76 12.91 -4.68
N GLY A 22 -13.64 12.62 -3.72
CA GLY A 22 -15.07 12.54 -3.95
C GLY A 22 -15.47 11.32 -4.77
N ILE A 23 -16.77 11.03 -4.84
CA ILE A 23 -17.32 9.83 -5.50
C ILE A 23 -16.93 9.77 -6.99
N VAL A 24 -17.08 10.89 -7.71
CA VAL A 24 -16.78 10.93 -9.15
C VAL A 24 -15.29 10.73 -9.44
N GLY A 25 -14.41 11.36 -8.65
CA GLY A 25 -12.97 11.22 -8.80
C GLY A 25 -12.48 9.82 -8.45
N ALA A 26 -13.03 9.22 -7.40
CA ALA A 26 -12.73 7.84 -7.01
C ALA A 26 -13.10 6.83 -8.10
N GLU A 27 -14.30 6.94 -8.69
CA GLU A 27 -14.74 6.09 -9.80
C GLU A 27 -13.86 6.26 -11.05
N GLN A 28 -13.50 7.51 -11.39
CA GLN A 28 -12.60 7.78 -12.51
C GLN A 28 -11.22 7.15 -12.28
N PHE A 29 -10.66 7.27 -11.08
CA PHE A 29 -9.39 6.66 -10.70
C PHE A 29 -9.43 5.13 -10.90
N ILE A 30 -10.43 4.46 -10.34
CA ILE A 30 -10.59 3.00 -10.46
C ILE A 30 -10.74 2.59 -11.92
N SER A 31 -11.53 3.32 -12.69
CA SER A 31 -11.72 3.07 -14.13
C SER A 31 -10.41 3.15 -14.91
N VAL A 32 -9.58 4.17 -14.65
CA VAL A 32 -8.26 4.33 -15.28
C VAL A 32 -7.32 3.20 -14.88
N ILE A 33 -7.20 2.90 -13.58
CA ILE A 33 -6.32 1.83 -13.07
C ILE A 33 -6.70 0.44 -13.63
N LYS A 34 -7.99 0.19 -13.88
CA LYS A 34 -8.46 -1.08 -14.44
C LYS A 34 -8.36 -1.16 -15.96
N ARG A 35 -8.51 -0.04 -16.67
CA ARG A 35 -8.52 0.00 -18.13
C ARG A 35 -7.11 0.09 -18.70
N GLU A 36 -6.33 1.00 -18.16
CA GLU A 36 -4.91 1.08 -18.45
C GLU A 36 -4.27 -0.04 -17.62
N ASN A 37 -3.46 -0.92 -18.22
CA ASN A 37 -2.67 -1.91 -17.45
C ASN A 37 -1.68 -1.16 -16.57
N PHE A 38 -2.16 -0.64 -15.44
CA PHE A 38 -1.39 0.24 -14.58
C PHE A 38 -0.12 -0.48 -14.15
N ASP A 39 1.02 0.04 -14.59
CA ASP A 39 2.31 -0.56 -14.28
C ASP A 39 2.68 -0.18 -12.84
N TYR A 40 2.21 -1.03 -11.93
CA TYR A 40 2.53 -0.90 -10.52
C TYR A 40 4.05 -0.90 -10.28
N THR A 41 4.84 -1.61 -11.09
CA THR A 41 6.30 -1.66 -10.92
C THR A 41 6.93 -0.32 -11.27
N ALA A 42 6.47 0.32 -12.35
CA ALA A 42 6.96 1.64 -12.73
C ALA A 42 6.58 2.71 -11.71
N TRP A 43 5.32 2.73 -11.27
CA TRP A 43 4.87 3.66 -10.22
C TRP A 43 5.61 3.44 -8.91
N GLN A 44 5.77 2.19 -8.49
CA GLN A 44 6.49 1.82 -7.28
C GLN A 44 7.93 2.32 -7.32
N ARG A 45 8.63 2.12 -8.45
CA ARG A 45 10.00 2.63 -8.62
C ARG A 45 10.04 4.14 -8.52
N SER A 46 9.18 4.87 -9.24
CA SER A 46 9.17 6.34 -9.14
C SER A 46 8.94 6.84 -7.72
N TYR A 47 8.12 6.13 -6.93
CA TYR A 47 7.86 6.49 -5.55
C TYR A 47 9.06 6.22 -4.63
N PHE A 48 9.76 5.09 -4.82
CA PHE A 48 10.91 4.73 -3.99
C PHE A 48 12.23 5.36 -4.45
N ASP A 49 12.36 5.70 -5.73
CA ASP A 49 13.53 6.41 -6.27
C ASP A 49 13.60 7.86 -5.76
N GLU A 50 12.49 8.40 -5.22
CA GLU A 50 12.44 9.68 -4.51
C GLU A 50 12.86 9.57 -3.03
N MET A 51 13.02 8.36 -2.48
CA MET A 51 13.50 8.13 -1.11
C MET A 51 15.03 8.01 -1.08
N ASP A 52 15.64 8.47 0.01
CA ASP A 52 17.08 8.31 0.18
C ASP A 52 17.44 6.82 0.37
N ASP A 53 18.63 6.45 -0.11
CA ASP A 53 19.16 5.08 0.01
C ASP A 53 19.09 4.61 1.47
N GLY A 54 18.35 3.52 1.69
CA GLY A 54 18.20 2.90 3.02
C GLY A 54 17.09 3.48 3.89
N GLU A 55 16.42 4.57 3.48
CA GLU A 55 15.28 5.14 4.22
C GLU A 55 14.13 4.14 4.36
N PHE A 56 13.82 3.42 3.28
CA PHE A 56 12.84 2.33 3.31
C PHE A 56 13.23 1.21 4.28
N MET A 57 14.52 0.86 4.32
CA MET A 57 15.02 -0.20 5.21
C MET A 57 14.92 0.21 6.68
N THR A 58 15.22 1.47 6.99
CA THR A 58 15.02 2.05 8.31
C THR A 58 13.54 2.03 8.71
N ALA A 59 12.66 2.55 7.86
CA ALA A 59 11.22 2.59 8.13
C ALA A 59 10.62 1.17 8.30
N ALA A 60 11.06 0.22 7.48
CA ALA A 60 10.64 -1.18 7.59
C ALA A 60 11.15 -1.83 8.89
N ALA A 61 12.39 -1.55 9.31
CA ALA A 61 12.95 -2.04 10.56
C ALA A 61 12.20 -1.47 11.78
N GLU A 62 11.95 -0.16 11.80
CA GLU A 62 11.17 0.51 12.85
C GLU A 62 9.75 -0.05 12.94
N TYR A 63 9.10 -0.29 11.80
CA TYR A 63 7.77 -0.89 11.78
C TYR A 63 7.80 -2.31 12.36
N ALA A 64 8.79 -3.13 11.98
CA ALA A 64 8.93 -4.50 12.45
C ALA A 64 9.24 -4.60 13.95
N GLU A 65 10.02 -3.67 14.49
CA GLU A 65 10.29 -3.57 15.93
C GLU A 65 9.02 -3.23 16.72
N ASN A 66 8.24 -2.27 16.23
CA ASN A 66 6.98 -1.85 16.85
C ASN A 66 5.84 -2.88 16.67
N HIS A 67 5.96 -3.80 15.69
CA HIS A 67 4.95 -4.81 15.37
C HIS A 67 5.55 -6.22 15.36
N PRO A 68 5.94 -6.76 16.53
CA PRO A 68 6.60 -8.06 16.60
C PRO A 68 5.72 -9.18 16.02
N HIS A 69 6.27 -9.87 15.02
CA HIS A 69 5.63 -10.98 14.36
C HIS A 69 5.54 -12.19 15.31
N ARG A 70 4.34 -12.73 15.54
CA ARG A 70 4.12 -13.92 16.39
C ARG A 70 4.23 -15.25 15.61
N GLY A 71 4.71 -15.20 14.37
CA GLY A 71 4.87 -16.38 13.52
C GLY A 71 6.17 -17.13 13.82
N LYS A 72 6.19 -18.45 13.61
CA LYS A 72 7.39 -19.29 13.74
C LYS A 72 8.34 -19.17 12.52
N GLY A 73 8.42 -17.98 11.93
CA GLY A 73 9.30 -17.73 10.78
C GLY A 73 10.73 -17.64 11.26
N GLN A 74 11.55 -18.65 10.97
CA GLN A 74 12.97 -18.64 11.28
C GLN A 74 13.72 -18.04 10.09
N ARG A 75 14.49 -16.97 10.33
CA ARG A 75 15.40 -16.41 9.32
C ARG A 75 16.52 -17.43 9.10
N ILE A 76 16.49 -18.12 7.95
CA ILE A 76 17.57 -19.00 7.46
C ILE A 76 18.75 -18.18 6.94
#